data_AF-A0A2D8RRV7-F1
#
_entry.id   AF-A0A2D8RRV7-F1
#
_cell.length_a   1.000
_cell.length_b   1.000
_cell.length_c   1.000
_cell.angle_alpha   90.00
_cell.angle_beta   90.00
_cell.angle_gamma   90.00
#
_symmetry.space_group_name_H-M   'P 1'
#
loop_
_entity.id
_entity.type
_entity.pdbx_description
1 polymer ?
#
loop_
_entity_poly.entity_id
_entity_poly.type
_entity_poly.pdbx_seq_one_letter_code
_entity_poly.pdbx_strand_id
1 'polypeptide(L)' 'MSRPVVIAIFLVLLVLHQDFWLRDDASLVLGIVPIGLVYHMAFTVVAASFWFAVVRLSWPYSNEDDDGQGGEQ' A
#
# COMPACT_ATOMS: atom_id res chain seq x y z
N MET A 1 -13.65 3.10 0.77
CA MET A 1 -12.99 2.35 1.87
C MET A 1 -13.39 2.96 3.18
N SER A 2 -13.82 2.16 4.14
CA SER A 2 -13.95 2.63 5.51
C SER A 2 -12.55 2.99 6.02
N ARG A 3 -12.37 4.23 6.47
CA ARG A 3 -11.11 4.75 7.06
C ARG A 3 -10.38 3.75 7.99
N PRO A 4 -11.07 2.99 8.87
CA PRO A 4 -10.39 2.00 9.72
C PRO A 4 -9.70 0.87 8.95
N VAL A 5 -10.18 0.49 7.75
CA VAL A 5 -9.57 -0.59 6.95
C VAL A 5 -8.19 -0.17 6.43
N VAL A 6 -8.06 1.09 5.98
CA VAL A 6 -6.76 1.64 5.54
C VAL A 6 -5.76 1.63 6.70
N ILE A 7 -6.22 2.04 7.89
CA ILE A 7 -5.40 2.09 9.10
C ILE A 7 -4.98 0.68 9.54
N ALA A 8 -5.91 -0.28 9.52
CA ALA A 8 -5.60 -1.67 9.88
C ALA A 8 -4.55 -2.27 8.94
N ILE A 9 -4.69 -2.09 7.62
CA ILE A 9 -3.71 -2.58 6.64
C ILE A 9 -2.35 -1.89 6.83
N PHE A 10 -2.36 -0.58 7.10
CA PHE A 10 -1.13 0.16 7.37
C PHE A 10 -0.39 -0.35 8.61
N LEU A 11 -1.11 -0.62 9.70
CA LEU A 11 -0.53 -1.21 10.92
C LEU A 11 0.05 -2.60 10.67
N VAL A 12 -0.64 -3.43 9.89
CA VAL A 12 -0.13 -4.76 9.49
C VAL A 12 1.16 -4.61 8.68
N LEU A 13 1.20 -3.71 7.70
CA LEU A 13 2.41 -3.43 6.92
C LEU A 13 3.56 -2.93 7.81
N LEU A 14 3.27 -2.12 8.83
CA LEU A 14 4.28 -1.61 9.77
C LEU A 14 4.93 -2.72 10.61
N VAL A 15 4.12 -3.69 11.07
CA VAL A 15 4.60 -4.87 11.80
C VAL A 15 5.38 -5.81 10.88
N LEU A 16 4.87 -6.00 9.65
CA LEU A 16 5.51 -6.84 8.65
C LEU A 16 6.83 -6.21 8.14
N HIS A 17 6.96 -4.89 8.20
CA HIS A 17 8.20 -4.18 7.88
C HIS A 17 9.32 -4.39 8.91
N GLN A 18 9.01 -4.86 10.12
CA GLN A 18 10.02 -5.04 11.14
C GLN A 18 11.04 -6.10 10.71
N ASP A 19 12.33 -5.79 10.83
CA ASP A 19 13.45 -6.64 10.43
C ASP A 19 13.72 -7.79 11.44
N PHE A 20 12.67 -8.38 11.99
CA PHE A 20 12.77 -9.45 13.00
C PHE A 20 12.40 -10.83 12.45
N TRP A 21 11.67 -10.91 11.34
CA TRP A 21 11.08 -12.16 10.87
C TRP A 21 12.11 -13.13 10.27
N LEU A 22 12.95 -12.66 9.35
CA LEU A 22 13.94 -13.47 8.63
C LEU A 22 15.38 -13.09 8.98
N ARG A 23 15.58 -12.47 10.14
CA ARG A 23 16.87 -11.90 10.56
C ARG A 23 17.97 -12.96 10.71
N ASP A 24 17.61 -14.17 11.13
CA ASP A 24 18.55 -15.28 11.36
C ASP A 24 18.55 -16.30 10.20
N ASP A 25 17.63 -16.18 9.24
CA ASP A 25 17.50 -17.12 8.14
C ASP A 25 18.47 -16.76 7.00
N ALA A 26 19.62 -17.42 7.02
CA ALA A 26 20.62 -17.35 5.94
C ALA A 26 20.30 -18.24 4.73
N SER A 27 19.03 -18.61 4.53
CA SER A 27 18.62 -19.40 3.37
C SER A 27 18.88 -18.61 2.08
N LEU A 28 19.70 -19.15 1.18
CA LEU A 28 19.98 -18.54 -0.12
C LEU A 28 18.93 -18.99 -1.15
N VAL A 29 18.15 -18.04 -1.64
CA VAL A 29 17.30 -18.20 -2.82
C VAL A 29 18.18 -18.12 -4.06
N LEU A 30 18.02 -19.09 -4.97
CA LEU A 30 18.82 -19.23 -6.20
C LEU A 30 20.34 -19.34 -5.97
N GLY A 31 20.77 -19.66 -4.75
CA GLY A 31 22.19 -19.79 -4.40
C GLY A 31 22.97 -18.47 -4.35
N ILE A 32 22.31 -17.31 -4.42
CA ILE A 32 22.97 -15.99 -4.44
C ILE A 32 22.31 -14.99 -3.49
N VAL A 33 20.98 -15.02 -3.32
CA VAL A 33 20.24 -13.95 -2.64
C VAL A 33 19.73 -14.43 -1.28
N PRO A 34 20.04 -13.74 -0.16
CA PRO A 34 19.47 -14.07 1.14
C PRO A 34 17.94 -13.94 1.13
N ILE A 35 17.24 -14.88 1.75
CA ILE A 35 15.77 -14.87 1.82
C ILE A 35 15.22 -13.60 2.49
N GLY A 36 15.94 -13.03 3.48
CA GLY A 36 15.58 -11.75 4.08
C GLY A 36 15.57 -10.57 3.09
N LEU A 37 16.44 -10.62 2.07
CA LEU A 37 16.47 -9.61 1.00
C LEU A 37 15.32 -9.80 0.01
N VAL A 38 15.02 -11.05 -0.36
CA VAL A 38 13.87 -11.39 -1.20
C VAL A 38 12.57 -10.95 -0.53
N TYR A 39 12.46 -11.17 0.78
CA TYR A 39 11.35 -10.70 1.60
C TYR A 39 11.20 -9.17 1.52
N HIS A 40 12.29 -8.43 1.67
CA HIS A 40 12.27 -6.97 1.53
C HIS A 40 11.85 -6.52 0.13
N MET A 41 12.33 -7.19 -0.93
CA MET A 41 11.90 -6.89 -2.31
C MET A 41 10.40 -7.14 -2.51
N ALA A 42 9.87 -8.23 -1.97
CA ALA A 42 8.43 -8.48 -2.03
C ALA A 42 7.64 -7.44 -1.22
N PHE A 43 8.15 -7.07 -0.04
CA PHE A 43 7.52 -6.07 0.83
C PHE A 43 7.42 -4.70 0.14
N THR A 44 8.45 -4.24 -0.58
CA THR A 44 8.40 -2.95 -1.29
C THR A 44 7.36 -2.96 -2.41
N VAL A 45 7.20 -4.07 -3.13
CA VAL A 45 6.14 -4.22 -4.15
C VAL A 45 4.76 -4.13 -3.51
N VAL A 46 4.53 -4.85 -2.40
CA VAL A 46 3.26 -4.80 -1.67
C VAL A 46 2.95 -3.38 -1.16
N ALA A 47 3.95 -2.70 -0.58
CA ALA A 47 3.80 -1.33 -0.10
C ALA A 47 3.47 -0.34 -1.25
N ALA A 48 4.13 -0.49 -2.41
CA ALA A 48 3.84 0.32 -3.58
C ALA A 48 2.42 0.06 -4.11
N SER A 49 1.98 -1.20 -4.21
CA SER A 49 0.62 -1.54 -4.62
C SER A 49 -0.43 -1.03 -3.63
N PHE A 50 -0.14 -1.09 -2.32
CA PHE A 50 -1.02 -0.53 -1.29
C PHE A 50 -1.20 0.97 -1.48
N TRP A 51 -0.10 1.73 -1.62
CA TRP A 51 -0.20 3.17 -1.84
C TRP A 51 -0.88 3.51 -3.17
N PHE A 52 -0.59 2.75 -4.23
CA PHE A 52 -1.28 2.90 -5.51
C PHE A 52 -2.80 2.72 -5.37
N ALA A 53 -3.25 1.69 -4.67
CA ALA A 53 -4.67 1.45 -4.40
C ALA A 53 -5.28 2.59 -3.57
N VAL A 54 -4.58 3.07 -2.53
CA VAL A 54 -5.05 4.19 -1.70
C VAL A 54 -5.15 5.47 -2.52
N VAL A 55 -4.18 5.81 -3.36
CA VAL A 55 -4.23 6.98 -4.27
C VAL A 55 -5.39 6.83 -5.24
N ARG A 56 -5.56 5.65 -5.87
CA ARG A 56 -6.63 5.39 -6.83
C ARG A 56 -8.02 5.51 -6.21
N LEU A 57 -8.17 5.15 -4.93
CA LEU A 57 -9.42 5.28 -4.18
C LEU A 57 -9.64 6.70 -3.61
N SER A 58 -8.56 7.38 -3.23
CA SER A 58 -8.59 8.75 -2.70
C SER A 58 -8.68 9.80 -3.79
N TRP A 59 -8.59 9.39 -5.07
CA TRP A 59 -8.93 10.20 -6.22
C TRP A 59 -10.36 9.91 -6.66
N PRO A 60 -11.39 10.54 -6.03
CA PRO A 60 -12.73 10.53 -6.58
C PRO A 60 -12.72 11.39 -7.85
N TYR A 61 -12.97 10.76 -8.99
CA TYR A 61 -13.41 11.50 -10.18
C TYR A 61 -14.91 11.77 -9.99
N SER A 62 -15.25 12.69 -9.09
CA SER A 62 -16.56 13.31 -9.08
C SER A 62 -16.32 14.80 -9.25
N ASN A 63 -16.19 15.19 -10.51
CA ASN A 63 -16.79 16.42 -11.00
C ASN A 63 -17.60 15.99 -12.22
N GLU A 64 -18.62 15.16 -11.99
CA GLU A 64 -19.78 15.17 -12.87
C GLU A 64 -20.55 16.43 -12.48
N ASP A 65 -20.50 17.43 -13.36
CA ASP A 65 -21.61 18.27 -13.78
C ASP A 65 -22.82 18.39 -12.81
N ASP A 66 -22.82 19.41 -11.93
CA ASP A 66 -24.06 19.99 -11.38
C ASP A 66 -23.84 21.39 -10.78
N ASP A 67 -23.73 22.42 -11.63
CA ASP A 67 -24.18 23.79 -11.30
C ASP A 67 -24.76 24.51 -12.52
N GLY A 68 -25.62 23.80 -13.26
CA GLY A 68 -26.50 24.39 -14.27
C GLY A 68 -27.85 24.84 -13.72
N GLN A 69 -27.94 25.68 -12.67
CA GLN A 69 -29.13 26.53 -12.42
C GLN A 69 -28.89 27.57 -11.30
N GLY A 70 -28.69 28.83 -11.66
CA GLY A 70 -28.64 29.97 -10.74
C GLY A 70 -29.09 31.22 -11.49
N GLY A 71 -30.39 31.53 -11.38
CA GLY A 71 -31.10 32.50 -12.19
C GLY A 71 -30.58 33.95 -12.11
N GLU A 72 -30.74 34.62 -13.24
CA GLU A 72 -31.14 36.02 -13.37
C GLU A 72 -31.77 36.63 -12.11
N GLN A 73 -31.11 37.63 -11.50
CA GLN A 73 -31.70 38.79 -10.82
C GLN A 73 -30.73 39.98 -10.88
#